data_AF-A0A7L2J383-F1
#
_entry.id   AF-A0A7L2J383-F1
#
_cell.length_a   1.000
_cell.length_b   1.000
_cell.length_c   1.000
_cell.angle_alpha   90.00
_cell.angle_beta   90.00
_cell.angle_gamma   90.00
#
_symmetry.space_group_name_H-M   'P 1'
#
loop_
_entity.id
_entity.type
_entity.pdbx_description
1 polymer ?
#
loop_
_entity_poly.entity_id
_entity_poly.type
_entity_poly.pdbx_seq_one_letter_code
_entity_poly.pdbx_strand_id
1 'polypeptide(L)'
;KVYVTRLLQIKKVTDEDIHHNFTCMFQTDEKTQIKIVKLKKGKTQDLPVHIFMTAMAFAILFPCVAVAAMFFCVVFRIDLVLFYRNICRTDDT
;
A
#
# COMPACT_ATOMS: atom_id res chain seq x y z
N LYS A 1 24.67 3.73 44.90
CA LYS A 1 23.62 4.02 43.89
C LYS A 1 22.46 3.06 44.13
N VAL A 2 21.25 3.57 44.34
CA VAL A 2 20.05 2.72 44.49
C VAL A 2 19.45 2.51 43.11
N TYR A 3 19.20 1.26 42.76
CA TYR A 3 18.54 0.89 41.51
C TYR A 3 17.15 0.34 41.85
N VAL A 4 16.12 0.97 41.30
CA VAL A 4 14.73 0.55 41.47
C VAL A 4 14.15 0.27 40.10
N THR A 5 13.47 -0.87 39.94
CA THR A 5 12.83 -1.25 38.69
C THR A 5 11.36 -1.58 38.95
N ARG A 6 10.47 -0.95 38.18
CA ARG A 6 9.03 -1.21 38.15
C ARG A 6 8.68 -1.60 36.72
N LEU A 7 8.05 -2.76 36.56
CA LEU A 7 7.61 -3.26 35.26
C LEU A 7 6.10 -3.00 35.11
N LEU A 8 5.70 -2.41 33.98
CA LEU A 8 4.30 -2.32 33.56
C LEU A 8 4.05 -3.36 32.47
N GLN A 9 3.18 -4.33 32.76
CA GLN A 9 2.84 -5.40 31.82
C GLN A 9 1.39 -5.24 31.35
N ILE A 10 1.20 -4.97 30.06
CA ILE A 10 -0.11 -4.81 29.42
C ILE A 10 -0.43 -6.14 28.71
N LYS A 11 -1.45 -6.87 29.19
CA LYS A 11 -1.80 -8.20 28.67
C LYS A 11 -2.44 -8.14 27.27
N LYS A 12 -3.27 -7.14 27.03
CA LYS A 12 -3.95 -6.89 25.76
C LYS A 12 -3.99 -5.39 25.55
N VAL A 13 -3.38 -4.92 24.46
CA VAL A 13 -3.35 -3.50 24.09
C VAL A 13 -4.65 -3.19 23.33
N THR A 14 -5.41 -2.21 23.80
CA THR A 14 -6.59 -1.69 23.10
C THR A 14 -6.23 -0.44 22.28
N ASP A 15 -7.11 0.02 21.37
CA ASP A 15 -6.86 1.28 20.65
C ASP A 15 -6.86 2.49 21.60
N GLU A 16 -7.57 2.43 22.73
CA GLU A 16 -7.53 3.45 23.78
C GLU A 16 -6.11 3.57 24.39
N ASP A 17 -5.46 2.43 24.66
CA ASP A 17 -4.09 2.39 25.19
C ASP A 17 -3.07 3.02 24.22
N ILE A 18 -3.32 2.95 22.92
CA ILE A 18 -2.44 3.54 21.88
C ILE A 18 -2.53 5.07 21.89
N HIS A 19 -3.66 5.63 22.34
CA HIS A 19 -3.87 7.06 22.47
C HIS A 19 -3.46 7.60 23.85
N HIS A 20 -3.06 6.71 24.77
CA HIS A 20 -2.60 7.07 26.10
C HIS A 20 -1.07 7.19 26.19
N ASN A 21 -0.64 8.08 27.10
CA ASN A 21 0.77 8.29 27.40
C ASN A 21 1.14 7.48 28.65
N PHE A 22 2.12 6.58 28.54
CA PHE A 22 2.62 5.82 29.68
C PHE A 22 3.78 6.55 30.32
N THR A 23 3.61 6.98 31.57
CA THR A 23 4.60 7.79 32.27
C THR A 23 5.29 6.96 33.35
N CYS A 24 6.61 6.82 33.25
CA CYS A 24 7.45 6.28 34.31
C CYS A 24 8.03 7.44 35.12
N MET A 25 7.73 7.47 36.42
CA MET A 25 8.22 8.49 37.34
C MET A 25 9.17 7.87 38.37
N PHE A 26 10.34 8.46 38.52
CA PHE A 26 11.31 8.11 39.54
C PHE A 26 11.53 9.33 40.43
N GLN A 27 11.12 9.24 41.69
CA GLN A 27 11.19 10.33 42.66
C GLN A 27 12.27 10.03 43.69
N THR A 28 13.13 11.01 43.94
CA THR A 28 14.13 11.01 45.01
C THR A 28 14.01 12.32 45.79
N ASP A 29 14.57 12.39 46.99
CA ASP A 29 14.45 13.56 47.88
C ASP A 29 14.91 14.87 47.23
N GLU A 30 15.84 14.80 46.25
CA GLU A 30 16.36 15.96 45.55
C GLU A 30 15.74 16.20 44.16
N LYS A 31 15.32 15.14 43.45
CA LYS A 31 14.90 15.23 42.03
C LYS A 31 13.84 14.22 41.64
N THR A 32 12.93 14.68 40.78
CA THR A 32 11.95 13.84 40.09
C THR A 32 12.36 13.69 38.63
N GLN A 33 12.52 12.45 38.16
CA GLN A 33 12.75 12.13 36.76
C GLN A 33 11.49 11.51 36.17
N ILE A 34 11.03 12.07 35.05
CA ILE A 34 9.81 11.63 34.38
C ILE A 34 10.18 11.21 32.96
N LYS A 35 9.76 10.02 32.55
CA LYS A 35 9.94 9.52 31.19
C LYS A 35 8.60 9.05 30.63
N ILE A 36 8.18 9.67 29.54
CA ILE A 36 6.93 9.35 28.85
C ILE A 36 7.25 8.43 27.68
N VAL A 37 6.51 7.33 27.59
CA VAL A 37 6.56 6.34 26.51
C VAL A 37 5.18 6.31 25.86
N LYS A 38 5.15 6.38 24.54
CA LYS A 38 3.91 6.27 23.76
C LYS A 38 3.92 4.97 23.00
N LEU A 39 2.83 4.21 23.10
CA LEU A 39 2.63 3.05 22.24
C LEU A 39 2.29 3.56 20.84
N LYS A 40 2.88 2.93 19.83
CA LYS A 40 2.48 3.12 18.44
C LYS A 40 2.01 1.79 17.90
N LYS A 41 0.84 1.79 17.25
CA LYS A 41 0.41 0.64 16.44
C LYS A 41 1.50 0.38 15.42
N GLY A 42 2.07 -0.83 15.42
CA GLY A 42 2.94 -1.25 14.33
C GLY A 42 2.18 -1.07 13.02
N LYS A 43 2.85 -0.59 11.96
CA LYS A 43 2.26 -0.59 10.62
C LYS A 43 2.06 -2.05 10.21
N THR A 44 0.93 -2.64 10.59
CA THR A 44 0.30 -3.69 9.80
C THR A 44 -0.06 -2.97 8.51
N GLN A 45 0.85 -3.01 7.54
CA GLN A 45 0.55 -2.57 6.20
C GLN A 45 -0.44 -3.58 5.65
N ASP A 46 -1.71 -3.41 6.03
CA ASP A 46 -2.80 -3.84 5.19
C ASP A 46 -2.58 -3.04 3.92
N LEU A 47 -1.91 -3.69 2.96
CA LEU A 47 -1.64 -3.12 1.65
C LEU A 47 -2.98 -2.56 1.18
N PRO A 48 -3.07 -1.24 0.94
CA PRO A 48 -4.35 -0.57 0.84
C PRO A 48 -5.18 -1.31 -0.19
N VAL A 49 -6.33 -1.84 0.25
CA VAL A 49 -7.17 -2.78 -0.52
C VAL A 49 -7.42 -2.27 -1.94
N HIS A 50 -7.47 -0.94 -2.09
CA HIS A 50 -7.53 -0.24 -3.35
C HIS A 50 -6.39 -0.61 -4.32
N ILE A 51 -5.12 -0.56 -3.90
CA ILE A 51 -3.97 -0.89 -4.77
C ILE A 51 -4.04 -2.35 -5.22
N PHE A 52 -4.42 -3.27 -4.33
CA PHE A 52 -4.57 -4.68 -4.66
C PHE A 52 -5.70 -4.92 -5.67
N MET A 53 -6.85 -4.29 -5.48
CA MET A 53 -7.99 -4.38 -6.39
C MET A 53 -7.67 -3.81 -7.77
N THR A 54 -7.02 -2.65 -7.84
CA THR A 54 -6.62 -2.04 -9.11
C THR A 54 -5.62 -2.94 -9.85
N ALA A 55 -4.63 -3.50 -9.14
CA ALA A 55 -3.65 -4.41 -9.74
C ALA A 55 -4.30 -5.68 -10.31
N MET A 56 -5.24 -6.29 -9.57
CA MET A 56 -5.99 -7.45 -10.07
C MET A 56 -6.84 -7.11 -11.31
N ALA A 57 -7.50 -5.95 -11.33
CA ALA A 57 -8.28 -5.51 -12.49
C ALA A 57 -7.39 -5.38 -13.74
N PHE A 58 -6.22 -4.74 -13.62
CA PHE A 58 -5.28 -4.63 -14.74
C PHE A 58 -4.73 -5.98 -15.20
N ALA A 59 -4.44 -6.90 -14.28
CA ALA A 59 -3.97 -8.25 -14.60
C ALA A 59 -4.97 -9.06 -15.44
N ILE A 60 -6.27 -8.77 -15.32
CA ILE A 60 -7.33 -9.42 -16.10
C ILE A 60 -7.59 -8.66 -17.41
N LEU A 61 -7.63 -7.34 -17.36
CA LEU A 61 -7.93 -6.51 -18.54
C LEU A 61 -6.84 -6.63 -19.61
N PHE A 62 -5.57 -6.62 -19.21
CA PHE A 62 -4.44 -6.65 -20.14
C PHE A 62 -4.43 -7.89 -21.07
N PRO A 63 -4.55 -9.13 -20.57
CA PRO A 63 -4.63 -10.31 -21.45
C PRO A 63 -5.90 -10.32 -22.30
N CYS A 64 -7.04 -9.85 -21.79
CA CYS A 64 -8.26 -9.75 -22.59
C CYS A 64 -8.08 -8.83 -23.81
N VAL A 65 -7.49 -7.66 -23.60
CA VAL A 65 -7.17 -6.72 -24.69
C VAL A 65 -6.17 -7.33 -25.65
N ALA A 66 -5.13 -8.00 -25.15
CA ALA A 66 -4.12 -8.65 -26.00
C ALA A 66 -4.74 -9.74 -26.89
N VAL A 67 -5.60 -10.60 -26.34
CA VAL A 67 -6.27 -11.67 -27.10
C VAL A 67 -7.23 -11.07 -28.14
N ALA A 68 -8.02 -10.06 -27.76
CA ALA A 68 -8.90 -9.38 -28.70
C ALA A 68 -8.10 -8.74 -29.85
N ALA A 69 -7.03 -8.00 -29.55
CA ALA A 69 -6.16 -7.39 -30.55
C ALA A 69 -5.53 -8.45 -31.47
N MET A 70 -5.05 -9.58 -30.92
CA MET A 70 -4.53 -10.69 -31.72
C MET A 70 -5.59 -11.27 -32.66
N PHE A 71 -6.82 -11.43 -32.19
CA PHE A 71 -7.93 -11.92 -32.99
C PHE A 71 -8.28 -10.94 -34.13
N PHE A 72 -8.44 -9.65 -33.81
CA PHE A 72 -8.66 -8.61 -34.80
C PHE A 72 -7.53 -8.56 -35.83
N CYS A 73 -6.28 -8.63 -35.38
CA CYS A 73 -5.14 -8.71 -36.27
C CYS A 73 -5.28 -9.90 -37.21
N VAL A 74 -5.54 -11.12 -36.74
CA VAL A 74 -5.63 -12.30 -37.61
C VAL A 74 -6.78 -12.20 -38.62
N VAL A 75 -7.98 -11.84 -38.16
CA VAL A 75 -9.18 -11.79 -39.03
C VAL A 75 -9.09 -10.66 -40.04
N PHE A 76 -8.69 -9.47 -39.59
CA PHE A 76 -8.66 -8.27 -40.41
C PHE A 76 -7.25 -7.99 -40.94
N ARG A 77 -6.31 -8.95 -40.97
CA ARG A 77 -4.94 -8.69 -41.47
C ARG A 77 -4.95 -8.08 -42.86
N ILE A 78 -5.82 -8.59 -43.74
CA ILE A 78 -5.91 -8.12 -45.12
C ILE A 78 -6.57 -6.73 -45.16
N ASP A 79 -7.67 -6.53 -44.44
CA ASP A 79 -8.36 -5.24 -44.38
C ASP A 79 -7.50 -4.16 -43.71
N LEU A 80 -6.73 -4.50 -42.67
CA LEU A 80 -5.76 -3.62 -42.02
C LEU A 80 -4.63 -3.24 -42.97
N VAL A 81 -4.09 -4.19 -43.74
CA VAL A 81 -3.05 -3.90 -44.73
C VAL A 81 -3.59 -3.01 -45.85
N LEU A 82 -4.80 -3.29 -46.34
CA LEU A 82 -5.46 -2.47 -47.36
C LEU A 82 -5.80 -1.08 -46.84
N PHE A 83 -6.31 -0.98 -45.62
CA PHE A 83 -6.63 0.29 -44.96
C PHE A 83 -5.37 1.10 -44.66
N TYR A 84 -4.33 0.47 -44.15
CA TYR A 84 -3.03 1.10 -43.92
C TYR A 84 -2.43 1.64 -45.22
N ARG A 85 -2.48 0.85 -46.29
CA ARG A 85 -2.04 1.28 -47.63
C ARG A 85 -2.92 2.42 -48.17
N ASN A 86 -4.21 2.40 -47.90
CA ASN A 86 -5.14 3.46 -48.30
C ASN A 86 -4.84 4.77 -47.58
N ILE A 87 -4.62 4.74 -46.26
CA ILE A 87 -4.21 5.93 -45.49
C ILE A 87 -2.85 6.44 -45.96
N CYS A 88 -1.86 5.56 -46.11
CA CYS A 88 -0.51 5.97 -46.54
C CYS A 88 -0.52 6.58 -47.95
N ARG A 89 -1.36 6.07 -48.87
CA ARG A 89 -1.52 6.63 -50.22
C ARG A 89 -2.27 7.98 -50.24
N THR A 90 -3.09 8.26 -49.22
CA THR A 90 -3.78 9.55 -49.07
C THR A 90 -2.84 10.65 -48.56
N ASP A 91 -1.81 10.32 -47.78
CA ASP A 91 -0.80 11.30 -47.35
C ASP A 91 0.23 11.68 -48.45
N ASP A 92 0.24 10.95 -49.57
CA ASP A 92 1.17 11.16 -50.71
C ASP A 92 0.61 12.10 -51.83
N THR A 93 -0.54 12.74 -51.64
CA THR A 93 -1.10 13.78 -52.54
C THR A 93 -1.56 14.99 -51.76
#